data_AF-A0A9W6I9X1-F1
#
_entry.id   AF-A0A9W6I9X1-F1
#
_cell.length_a   1.000
_cell.length_b   1.000
_cell.length_c   1.000
_cell.angle_alpha   90.00
_cell.angle_beta   90.00
_cell.angle_gamma   90.00
#
_symmetry.space_group_name_H-M   'P 1'
#
loop_
_entity.id
_entity.type
_entity.pdbx_description
1 polymer ?
#
loop_
_entity_poly.entity_id
_entity_poly.type
_entity_poly.pdbx_seq_one_letter_code
_entity_poly.pdbx_strand_id
1 'polypeptide(L)'
;MSDYTKVNFVEMENVELGLLQVVTAMDKATDDLIVKLQQVLGEHWAGDAANFFEEHRKIWDAAEQEMGRQLGEAAKALGVANENYKAAEARNKAIWSNH
;
A
#
# COMPACT_ATOMS: atom_id res chain seq x y z
N MET A 1 -1.70 -16.81 24.20
CA MET A 1 -0.72 -15.92 23.54
C MET A 1 -0.67 -16.18 22.03
N SER A 2 -0.66 -17.44 21.57
CA SER A 2 -0.66 -17.80 20.13
C SER A 2 -1.79 -17.17 19.31
N ASP A 3 -3.04 -17.28 19.79
CA ASP A 3 -4.19 -16.72 19.09
C ASP A 3 -4.11 -15.19 18.94
N TYR A 4 -3.62 -14.48 19.95
CA TYR A 4 -3.44 -13.03 19.90
C TYR A 4 -2.43 -12.62 18.82
N THR A 5 -1.28 -13.32 18.75
CA THR A 5 -0.27 -13.06 17.72
C THR A 5 -0.79 -13.36 16.32
N LYS A 6 -1.53 -14.47 16.15
CA LYS A 6 -2.16 -14.81 14.86
C LYS A 6 -3.21 -13.79 14.42
N VAL A 7 -4.05 -13.31 15.34
CA VAL A 7 -5.06 -12.27 15.05
C VAL A 7 -4.38 -10.97 14.63
N ASN A 8 -3.33 -10.54 15.32
CA ASN A 8 -2.58 -9.35 14.94
C ASN A 8 -1.98 -9.44 13.52
N PHE A 9 -1.50 -10.62 13.10
CA PHE A 9 -0.99 -10.78 11.73
C PHE A 9 -2.09 -10.62 10.67
N VAL A 10 -3.29 -11.17 10.92
CA VAL A 10 -4.45 -11.00 10.04
C VAL A 10 -4.88 -9.53 9.98
N GLU A 11 -4.88 -8.84 11.12
CA GLU A 11 -5.17 -7.41 11.17
C GLU A 11 -4.15 -6.59 10.38
N MET A 12 -2.85 -6.90 10.48
CA MET A 12 -1.80 -6.24 9.71
C MET A 12 -1.96 -6.44 8.20
N GLU A 13 -2.28 -7.66 7.75
CA GLU A 13 -2.56 -7.95 6.33
C GLU A 13 -3.77 -7.16 5.82
N ASN A 14 -4.82 -7.06 6.63
CA ASN A 14 -6.00 -6.26 6.30
C ASN A 14 -5.69 -4.75 6.23
N VAL A 15 -4.87 -4.23 7.15
CA VAL A 15 -4.42 -2.83 7.15
C VAL A 15 -3.61 -2.55 5.90
N GLU A 16 -2.71 -3.45 5.50
CA GLU A 16 -1.92 -3.30 4.28
C GLU A 16 -2.82 -3.23 3.03
N LEU A 17 -3.79 -4.13 2.90
CA LEU A 17 -4.77 -4.10 1.82
C LEU A 17 -5.57 -2.78 1.80
N GLY A 18 -5.97 -2.29 2.98
CA GLY A 18 -6.64 -1.01 3.11
C GLY A 18 -5.75 0.16 2.66
N LEU A 19 -4.47 0.15 3.02
CA LEU A 19 -3.52 1.17 2.58
C LEU A 19 -3.28 1.12 1.07
N LEU A 20 -3.18 -0.06 0.46
CA LEU A 20 -3.08 -0.22 -0.99
C LEU A 20 -4.31 0.35 -1.72
N GLN A 21 -5.50 0.13 -1.16
CA GLN A 21 -6.73 0.73 -1.69
C GLN A 21 -6.70 2.26 -1.60
N VAL A 22 -6.21 2.82 -0.49
CA VAL A 22 -6.06 4.28 -0.33
C VAL A 22 -5.07 4.85 -1.35
N VAL A 23 -3.91 4.23 -1.55
CA VAL A 23 -2.92 4.66 -2.54
C VAL A 23 -3.52 4.63 -3.95
N THR A 24 -4.21 3.55 -4.31
CA THR A 24 -4.88 3.42 -5.62
C THR A 24 -6.00 4.45 -5.80
N ALA A 25 -6.73 4.78 -4.73
CA ALA A 25 -7.77 5.80 -4.78
C ALA A 25 -7.17 7.21 -4.93
N MET A 26 -5.98 7.45 -4.39
CA MET A 26 -5.26 8.72 -4.53
C MET A 26 -4.81 8.95 -5.97
N ASP A 27 -4.19 7.94 -6.59
CA ASP A 27 -3.77 7.91 -8.01
C ASP A 27 -4.95 8.24 -8.95
N LYS A 28 -6.09 7.58 -8.72
CA LYS A 28 -7.30 7.88 -9.46
C LYS A 28 -7.78 9.33 -9.26
N ALA A 29 -7.71 9.84 -8.03
CA ALA A 29 -8.22 11.18 -7.72
C ALA A 29 -7.34 12.28 -8.32
N THR A 30 -6.03 12.09 -8.38
CA THR A 30 -5.07 13.00 -9.01
C THR A 30 -5.24 12.99 -10.53
N ASP A 31 -5.42 11.83 -11.15
CA ASP A 31 -5.76 11.73 -12.58
C ASP A 31 -7.11 12.41 -12.91
N ASP A 32 -8.16 12.12 -12.14
CA ASP A 32 -9.47 12.73 -12.34
C ASP A 32 -9.42 14.27 -12.18
N LEU A 33 -8.58 14.78 -11.28
CA LEU A 33 -8.35 16.21 -11.10
C LEU A 33 -7.78 16.85 -12.38
N ILE A 34 -6.77 16.22 -12.99
CA ILE A 34 -6.13 16.72 -14.21
C ILE A 34 -7.10 16.72 -15.37
N VAL A 35 -7.86 15.64 -15.55
CA VAL A 35 -8.91 15.56 -16.58
C VAL A 35 -9.96 16.66 -16.39
N LYS A 36 -10.43 16.88 -15.15
CA LYS A 36 -11.39 17.96 -14.86
C LYS A 36 -10.82 19.34 -15.15
N LEU A 37 -9.55 19.59 -14.81
CA LEU A 37 -8.92 20.87 -15.10
C LEU A 37 -8.80 21.13 -16.61
N GLN A 38 -8.43 20.11 -17.38
CA GLN A 38 -8.41 20.19 -18.84
C GLN A 38 -9.79 20.51 -19.42
N GLN A 39 -10.85 19.88 -18.89
CA GLN A 39 -12.23 20.14 -19.32
C GLN A 39 -12.71 21.55 -18.96
N VAL A 40 -12.42 22.01 -17.73
CA VAL A 40 -12.87 23.32 -17.23
C VAL A 40 -12.12 24.46 -17.92
N LEU A 41 -10.82 24.30 -18.14
CA LEU A 41 -9.98 25.35 -18.70
C LEU A 41 -10.01 25.35 -20.24
N GLY A 42 -10.27 24.21 -20.89
CA GLY A 42 -10.39 24.13 -22.34
C GLY A 42 -9.17 24.72 -23.05
N GLU A 43 -9.37 25.73 -23.89
CA GLU A 43 -8.27 26.45 -24.58
C GLU A 43 -7.32 27.20 -23.63
N HIS A 44 -7.77 27.49 -22.40
CA HIS A 44 -6.94 28.10 -21.36
C HIS A 44 -6.03 27.10 -20.65
N TRP A 45 -6.19 25.79 -20.91
CA TRP A 45 -5.21 24.77 -20.53
C TRP A 45 -4.01 24.84 -21.49
N ALA A 46 -3.18 25.87 -21.33
CA ALA A 46 -2.00 26.08 -22.16
C ALA A 46 -0.88 26.75 -21.36
N GLY A 47 0.36 26.55 -21.82
CA GLY A 47 1.54 27.16 -21.24
C GLY A 47 1.74 26.81 -19.76
N ASP A 48 1.94 27.82 -18.94
CA ASP A 48 2.38 27.68 -17.54
C ASP A 48 1.38 26.92 -16.67
N ALA A 49 0.08 27.05 -16.91
CA ALA A 49 -0.94 26.33 -16.13
C ALA A 49 -0.86 24.81 -16.37
N ALA A 50 -0.78 24.40 -17.63
CA ALA A 50 -0.64 22.99 -18.00
C ALA A 50 0.69 22.42 -17.47
N ASN A 51 1.78 23.17 -17.62
CA ASN A 51 3.10 22.75 -17.14
C ASN A 51 3.11 22.59 -15.61
N PHE A 52 2.54 23.54 -14.86
CA PHE A 52 2.47 23.50 -13.41
C PHE A 52 1.76 22.23 -12.93
N PHE A 53 0.60 21.91 -13.48
CA PHE A 53 -0.16 20.73 -13.05
C PHE A 53 0.48 19.41 -13.50
N GLU A 54 1.10 19.34 -14.69
CA GLU A 54 1.84 18.15 -15.11
C GLU A 54 3.10 17.91 -14.25
N GLU A 55 3.77 18.97 -13.80
CA GLU A 55 4.88 18.84 -12.85
C GLU A 55 4.41 18.30 -11.50
N HIS A 56 3.28 18.79 -10.99
CA HIS A 56 2.70 18.31 -9.74
C HIS A 56 2.19 16.87 -9.86
N ARG A 57 1.60 16.51 -11.01
CA ARG A 57 1.20 15.13 -11.30
C ARG A 57 2.38 14.17 -11.13
N LYS A 58 3.53 14.47 -11.74
CA LYS A 58 4.73 13.63 -11.60
C LYS A 58 5.20 13.46 -10.15
N ILE A 59 5.01 14.49 -9.32
CA ILE A 59 5.36 14.43 -7.89
C ILE A 59 4.40 13.48 -7.16
N TRP A 60 3.10 13.55 -7.46
CA TRP A 60 2.11 12.65 -6.89
C TRP A 60 2.33 11.21 -7.35
N ASP A 61 2.52 10.97 -8.64
CA ASP A 61 2.80 9.65 -9.21
C ASP A 61 4.04 9.02 -8.53
N ALA A 62 5.10 9.81 -8.33
CA ALA A 62 6.31 9.34 -7.65
C ALA A 62 6.06 8.99 -6.18
N ALA A 63 5.26 9.78 -5.48
CA ALA A 63 4.89 9.50 -4.08
C ALA A 63 4.02 8.24 -3.98
N GLU A 64 3.08 8.04 -4.89
CA GLU A 64 2.21 6.87 -4.96
C GLU A 64 2.99 5.58 -5.26
N GLN A 65 3.93 5.65 -6.21
CA GLN A 65 4.82 4.53 -6.50
C GLN A 65 5.70 4.17 -5.29
N GLU A 66 6.24 5.17 -4.59
CA GLU A 66 7.05 4.94 -3.40
C GLU A 66 6.22 4.34 -2.26
N MET A 67 4.99 4.82 -2.04
CA MET A 67 4.08 4.22 -1.06
C MET A 67 3.75 2.77 -1.42
N GLY A 68 3.45 2.49 -2.70
CA GLY A 68 3.19 1.14 -3.17
C GLY A 68 4.39 0.20 -2.95
N ARG A 69 5.62 0.70 -3.19
CA ARG A 69 6.85 -0.05 -2.93
C ARG A 69 7.02 -0.38 -1.43
N GLN A 70 6.85 0.62 -0.57
CA GLN A 70 6.97 0.43 0.88
C GLN A 70 5.93 -0.53 1.43
N LEU A 71 4.69 -0.46 0.95
CA LEU A 71 3.63 -1.41 1.31
C LEU A 71 3.99 -2.84 0.87
N GLY A 72 4.48 -3.01 -0.36
CA GLY A 72 4.94 -4.32 -0.83
C GLY A 72 6.13 -4.88 -0.06
N GLU A 73 7.03 -4.03 0.46
CA GLU A 73 8.12 -4.44 1.34
C GLU A 73 7.60 -4.86 2.72
N ALA A 74 6.65 -4.11 3.28
CA ALA A 74 5.97 -4.47 4.53
C ALA A 74 5.25 -5.82 4.42
N ALA A 75 4.55 -6.07 3.30
CA ALA A 75 3.88 -7.33 2.99
C ALA A 75 4.82 -8.53 3.07
N LYS A 76 5.98 -8.40 2.41
CA LYS A 76 7.00 -9.46 2.37
C LYS A 76 7.56 -9.72 3.76
N ALA A 77 7.87 -8.66 4.52
CA ALA A 77 8.37 -8.79 5.88
C ALA A 77 7.33 -9.47 6.79
N LEU A 78 6.05 -9.12 6.65
CA LEU A 78 4.94 -9.73 7.38
C LEU A 78 4.79 -11.23 7.04
N GLY A 79 4.87 -11.57 5.75
CA GLY A 79 4.84 -12.96 5.28
C GLY A 79 5.95 -13.81 5.90
N VAL A 80 7.20 -13.33 5.86
CA VAL A 80 8.36 -14.01 6.48
C VAL A 80 8.18 -14.17 7.99
N ALA A 81 7.69 -13.13 8.69
CA ALA A 81 7.42 -13.21 10.11
C ALA A 81 6.36 -14.26 10.45
N ASN A 82 5.28 -14.34 9.67
CA ASN A 82 4.21 -15.33 9.83
C ASN A 82 4.70 -16.76 9.57
N GLU A 83 5.52 -16.98 8.54
CA GLU A 83 6.12 -18.29 8.25
C GLU A 83 7.04 -18.76 9.39
N ASN A 84 7.93 -17.88 9.85
CA ASN A 84 8.83 -18.15 10.96
C ASN A 84 8.05 -18.48 12.25
N TYR A 85 6.97 -17.74 12.51
CA TYR A 85 6.07 -17.98 13.62
C TYR A 85 5.42 -19.38 13.54
N LYS A 86 4.81 -19.73 12.40
CA LYS A 86 4.17 -21.05 12.19
C LYS A 86 5.18 -22.19 12.36
N ALA A 87 6.40 -22.02 11.86
CA ALA A 87 7.46 -23.01 12.01
C ALA A 87 7.88 -23.19 13.48
N ALA A 88 8.00 -22.11 14.24
CA ALA A 88 8.31 -22.15 15.67
C ALA A 88 7.19 -22.82 16.48
N GLU A 89 5.93 -22.50 16.21
CA GLU A 89 4.79 -23.16 16.84
C GLU A 89 4.73 -24.66 16.51
N ALA A 90 4.96 -25.05 15.26
CA ALA A 90 4.96 -26.45 14.86
C ALA A 90 6.06 -27.24 15.59
N ARG A 91 7.27 -26.66 15.71
CA ARG A 91 8.38 -27.26 16.48
C ARG A 91 8.02 -27.39 17.96
N ASN A 92 7.49 -26.33 18.56
CA ASN A 92 7.08 -26.38 19.97
C ASN A 92 5.99 -27.43 20.19
N LYS A 93 4.96 -27.49 19.35
CA LYS A 93 3.93 -28.54 19.45
C LYS A 93 4.53 -29.95 19.33
N ALA A 94 5.49 -30.15 18.43
CA ALA A 94 6.16 -31.45 18.28
C ALA A 94 6.98 -31.85 19.52
N ILE A 95 7.65 -30.90 20.18
CA ILE A 95 8.39 -31.15 21.43
C ILE A 95 7.43 -31.54 22.56
N TRP A 96 6.30 -30.85 22.67
CA TRP A 96 5.33 -31.05 23.76
C TRP A 96 4.39 -32.24 23.51
N SER A 97 4.26 -32.71 22.26
CA SER A 97 3.49 -33.91 21.90
C SER A 97 4.28 -35.22 22.06
N ASN A 98 5.61 -35.14 22.22
CA ASN A 98 6.50 -36.31 22.40
C ASN A 98 6.89 -36.53 23.89
N HIS A 99 6.21 -35.85 24.81
CA HIS A 99 6.24 -36.07 26.25
C HIS A 99 4.83 -36.36 26.75
#